data_AF-A0A914JHW5-F1
#
_entry.id   AF-A0A914JHW5-F1
#
_cell.length_a   1.000
_cell.length_b   1.000
_cell.length_c   1.000
_cell.angle_alpha   90.00
_cell.angle_beta   90.00
_cell.angle_gamma   90.00
#
_symmetry.space_group_name_H-M   'P 1'
#
loop_
_entity.id
_entity.type
_entity.pdbx_description
1 polymer ?
#
loop_
_entity_poly.entity_id
_entity_poly.type
_entity_poly.pdbx_seq_one_letter_code
_entity_poly.pdbx_strand_id
1 'polypeptide(L)'
;MSNDFVMEYLVDQAKTAGLSTDSETLTSRKLAEILNENDELKNLRNEFFIPKKGTLPEADPSLIDPEEDSIYLCGNSLGLMPKITKTITDEQFDKWSKM
;
A
#
# COMPACT_ATOMS: atom_id res chain seq x y z
N MET A 1 15.13 6.72 -12.74
CA MET A 1 14.03 7.56 -13.25
C MET A 1 14.40 9.00 -12.98
N SER A 2 14.40 9.87 -13.99
CA SER A 2 14.54 11.31 -13.75
C SER A 2 13.26 11.83 -13.08
N ASN A 3 13.38 12.88 -12.26
CA ASN A 3 12.21 13.53 -11.65
C ASN A 3 11.20 14.03 -12.70
N ASP A 4 11.67 14.30 -13.91
CA ASP A 4 10.85 14.80 -15.03
C ASP A 4 9.75 13.82 -15.43
N PHE A 5 10.04 12.51 -15.45
CA PHE A 5 9.05 11.49 -15.83
C PHE A 5 7.88 11.41 -14.85
N VAL A 6 8.16 11.47 -13.55
CA VAL A 6 7.11 11.41 -12.52
C VAL A 6 6.20 12.63 -12.62
N MET A 7 6.80 13.81 -12.83
CA MET A 7 6.02 15.05 -13.00
C MET A 7 5.18 15.03 -14.27
N GLU A 8 5.71 14.54 -15.39
CA GLU A 8 4.96 14.36 -16.63
C GLU A 8 3.75 13.42 -16.42
N TYR A 9 3.98 12.29 -15.74
CA TYR A 9 2.91 11.36 -15.39
C TYR A 9 1.83 12.01 -14.53
N LEU A 10 2.20 12.70 -13.44
CA LEU A 10 1.22 13.35 -12.55
C LEU A 10 0.40 14.43 -13.29
N VAL A 11 1.03 15.18 -14.19
CA VAL A 11 0.34 16.16 -15.05
C VAL A 11 -0.65 15.49 -15.99
N ASP A 12 -0.26 14.39 -16.62
CA ASP A 12 -1.13 13.61 -17.50
C ASP A 12 -2.35 13.03 -16.76
N GLN A 13 -2.12 12.47 -15.57
CA GLN A 13 -3.18 11.92 -14.73
C GLN A 13 -4.13 13.01 -14.22
N ALA A 14 -3.61 14.18 -13.82
CA ALA A 14 -4.43 15.31 -13.42
C ALA A 14 -5.33 15.82 -14.57
N LYS A 15 -4.79 15.93 -15.79
CA LYS A 15 -5.56 16.30 -16.99
C LYS A 15 -6.63 15.27 -17.31
N THR A 16 -6.28 13.99 -17.27
CA THR A 16 -7.22 12.88 -17.52
C THR A 16 -8.37 12.90 -16.51
N ALA A 17 -8.09 13.26 -15.27
CA ALA A 17 -9.07 13.44 -14.21
C ALA A 17 -9.86 14.77 -14.29
N GLY A 18 -9.60 15.62 -15.28
CA GLY A 18 -10.25 16.92 -15.44
C GLY A 18 -9.86 17.96 -14.37
N LEU A 19 -8.69 17.82 -13.76
CA LEU A 19 -8.15 18.74 -12.75
C LEU A 19 -7.16 19.74 -13.38
N SER A 20 -6.87 20.85 -12.66
CA SER A 20 -5.78 21.75 -13.05
C SER A 20 -4.42 21.08 -12.85
N THR A 21 -3.37 21.68 -13.42
CA THR A 21 -1.99 21.15 -13.35
C THR A 21 -1.07 22.09 -12.59
N ASP A 22 -1.64 22.94 -11.74
CA ASP A 22 -0.88 23.77 -10.83
C ASP A 22 -0.24 22.94 -9.72
N SER A 23 0.77 23.50 -9.07
CA SER A 23 1.50 22.80 -8.01
C SER A 23 0.58 22.37 -6.87
N GLU A 24 -0.46 23.16 -6.56
CA GLU A 24 -1.42 22.85 -5.49
C GLU A 24 -2.15 21.53 -5.78
N THR A 25 -2.65 21.38 -7.01
CA THR A 25 -3.37 20.19 -7.44
C THR A 25 -2.47 18.97 -7.53
N LEU A 26 -1.24 19.12 -8.05
CA LEU A 26 -0.29 18.02 -8.18
C LEU A 26 0.17 17.44 -6.83
N THR A 27 0.09 18.23 -5.76
CA THR A 27 0.39 17.79 -4.38
C THR A 27 -0.86 17.52 -3.54
N SER A 28 -2.05 17.56 -4.15
CA SER A 28 -3.32 17.44 -3.44
C SER A 28 -3.65 16.00 -3.06
N ARG A 29 -4.33 15.82 -1.91
CA ARG A 29 -4.91 14.54 -1.50
C ARG A 29 -5.91 14.01 -2.54
N LYS A 30 -6.69 14.91 -3.16
CA LYS A 30 -7.69 14.56 -4.17
C LYS A 30 -7.08 13.83 -5.36
N LEU A 31 -5.93 14.29 -5.85
CA LEU A 31 -5.23 13.60 -6.95
C LEU A 31 -4.76 12.21 -6.51
N ALA A 32 -4.21 12.08 -5.30
CA ALA A 32 -3.80 10.78 -4.76
C ALA A 32 -4.96 9.77 -4.63
N GLU A 33 -6.14 10.23 -4.22
CA GLU A 33 -7.35 9.40 -4.15
C GLU A 33 -7.77 8.91 -5.54
N ILE A 34 -7.75 9.79 -6.56
CA ILE A 34 -8.06 9.41 -7.94
C ILE A 34 -7.07 8.39 -8.49
N LEU A 35 -5.77 8.60 -8.26
CA LEU A 35 -4.73 7.64 -8.66
C LEU A 35 -4.95 6.27 -8.00
N ASN A 36 -5.29 6.25 -6.71
CA ASN A 36 -5.59 5.00 -6.01
C ASN A 36 -6.89 4.34 -6.52
N GLU A 37 -7.92 5.12 -6.87
CA GLU A 37 -9.16 4.55 -7.40
C GLU A 37 -9.01 3.97 -8.81
N ASN A 38 -8.17 4.58 -9.64
CA ASN A 38 -7.90 4.16 -11.01
C ASN A 38 -6.80 3.09 -11.13
N ASP A 39 -6.15 2.71 -10.02
CA ASP A 39 -5.16 1.63 -10.01
C ASP A 39 -5.84 0.27 -10.15
N GLU A 40 -5.64 -0.38 -11.30
CA GLU A 40 -6.15 -1.72 -11.61
C GLU A 40 -5.67 -2.78 -10.61
N LEU A 41 -4.53 -2.54 -9.93
CA LEU A 41 -3.93 -3.45 -8.96
C LEU A 41 -4.34 -3.16 -7.52
N LYS A 42 -5.14 -2.11 -7.23
CA LYS A 42 -5.47 -1.69 -5.86
C LYS A 42 -6.03 -2.81 -4.99
N ASN A 43 -6.76 -3.74 -5.60
CA ASN A 43 -7.36 -4.88 -4.92
C ASN A 43 -6.33 -5.87 -4.36
N LEU A 44 -5.12 -5.94 -4.93
CA LEU A 44 -4.06 -6.82 -4.45
C LEU A 44 -3.60 -6.45 -3.04
N ARG A 45 -3.79 -5.19 -2.60
CA ARG A 45 -3.52 -4.76 -1.23
C ARG A 45 -4.28 -5.61 -0.21
N ASN A 46 -5.48 -6.09 -0.57
CA ASN A 46 -6.31 -6.92 0.28
C ASN A 46 -5.78 -8.35 0.45
N GLU A 47 -4.80 -8.77 -0.34
CA GLU A 47 -4.22 -10.12 -0.29
C GLU A 47 -3.05 -10.24 0.71
N PHE A 48 -2.69 -9.16 1.40
CA PHE A 48 -1.57 -9.13 2.34
C PHE A 48 -2.03 -8.77 3.75
N PHE A 49 -1.27 -9.22 4.74
CA PHE A 49 -1.39 -8.72 6.12
C PHE A 49 -0.52 -7.47 6.30
N ILE A 50 -1.14 -6.29 6.28
CA ILE A 50 -0.47 -5.03 6.61
C ILE A 50 -0.47 -4.86 8.13
N PRO A 51 0.68 -4.57 8.78
CA PRO A 51 0.73 -4.34 10.21
C PRO A 51 -0.11 -3.12 10.61
N LYS A 52 -0.81 -3.21 11.73
CA LYS A 52 -1.51 -2.08 12.34
C LYS A 52 -0.52 -1.14 13.01
N LYS A 53 -0.74 0.17 12.97
CA LYS A 53 0.14 1.14 13.60
C LYS A 53 0.37 0.83 15.09
N GLY A 54 -0.66 0.37 15.80
CA GLY A 54 -0.57 -0.01 17.21
C GLY A 54 0.30 -1.25 17.51
N THR A 55 0.64 -2.04 16.49
CA THR A 55 1.54 -3.21 16.64
C THR A 55 3.02 -2.88 16.43
N LEU A 56 3.34 -1.65 16.02
CA LEU A 56 4.71 -1.24 15.74
C LEU A 56 5.47 -0.93 17.05
N PRO A 57 6.68 -1.48 17.26
CA PRO A 57 7.41 -1.34 18.53
C PRO A 57 7.75 0.09 18.95
N GLU A 58 7.96 0.99 17.98
CA GLU A 58 8.46 2.36 18.20
C GLU A 58 7.40 3.44 17.91
N ALA A 59 6.15 3.07 17.65
CA ALA A 59 5.10 4.04 17.39
C ALA A 59 4.61 4.69 18.68
N ASP A 60 4.61 6.02 18.75
CA ASP A 60 4.02 6.78 19.85
C ASP A 60 2.48 6.72 19.76
N PRO A 61 1.79 6.06 20.71
CA PRO A 61 0.33 5.90 20.66
C PRO A 61 -0.44 7.23 20.72
N SER A 62 0.18 8.33 21.16
CA SER A 62 -0.46 9.65 21.21
C SER A 62 -0.53 10.34 19.85
N LEU A 63 0.23 9.86 18.85
CA LEU A 63 0.35 10.46 17.52
C LEU A 63 -0.31 9.61 16.41
N ILE A 64 -0.88 8.45 16.73
CA ILE A 64 -1.42 7.50 15.76
C ILE A 64 -2.83 7.04 16.13
N ASP A 65 -3.57 6.61 15.11
CA ASP A 65 -4.70 5.69 15.30
C ASP A 65 -4.16 4.25 15.31
N PRO A 66 -4.29 3.49 16.43
CA PRO A 66 -3.72 2.16 16.55
C PRO A 66 -4.34 1.13 15.60
N GLU A 67 -5.59 1.32 15.15
CA GLU A 67 -6.32 0.38 14.28
C GLU A 67 -6.08 0.62 12.80
N GLU A 68 -5.45 1.74 12.44
CA GLU A 68 -5.10 2.06 11.07
C GLU A 68 -3.92 1.20 10.58
N ASP A 69 -3.92 0.90 9.29
CA ASP A 69 -2.78 0.24 8.65
C ASP A 69 -1.54 1.13 8.69
N SER A 70 -0.38 0.52 8.87
CA SER A 70 0.90 1.21 8.82
C SER A 70 1.32 1.59 7.39
N ILE A 71 2.16 2.61 7.27
CA ILE A 71 2.82 2.97 6.01
C ILE A 71 4.08 2.09 5.88
N TYR A 72 3.93 0.92 5.26
CA TYR A 72 4.99 -0.09 5.19
C TYR A 72 5.89 0.08 3.95
N LEU A 73 6.94 0.90 4.06
CA LEU A 73 7.91 1.16 2.98
C LEU A 73 9.18 0.29 3.05
N CYS A 74 9.14 -0.83 3.78
CA CYS A 74 10.27 -1.76 3.96
C CYS A 74 10.11 -3.08 3.18
N GLY A 75 9.16 -3.14 2.24
CA GLY A 75 8.86 -4.35 1.45
C GLY A 75 10.02 -4.84 0.58
N ASN A 76 11.00 -3.99 0.29
CA ASN A 76 12.23 -4.34 -0.41
C ASN A 76 13.20 -5.18 0.45
N SER A 77 13.07 -5.14 1.77
CA SER A 77 13.87 -5.96 2.69
C SER A 77 13.10 -7.18 3.15
N LEU A 78 11.89 -6.97 3.66
CA LEU A 78 10.98 -8.03 4.11
C LEU A 78 9.59 -7.76 3.56
N GLY A 79 9.17 -8.60 2.61
CA GLY A 79 7.83 -8.54 2.03
C GLY A 79 6.74 -8.82 3.07
N LEU A 80 5.59 -8.17 2.90
CA LEU A 80 4.40 -8.50 3.69
C LEU A 80 3.98 -9.95 3.42
N MET A 81 3.42 -10.61 4.44
CA MET A 81 2.92 -11.97 4.30
C MET A 81 1.63 -11.99 3.47
N PRO A 82 1.57 -12.72 2.34
CA PRO A 82 0.31 -13.01 1.65
C PRO A 82 -0.64 -13.79 2.56
N LYS A 83 -1.93 -13.51 2.51
CA LYS A 83 -2.94 -14.16 3.36
C LYS A 83 -3.00 -15.67 3.15
N ILE A 84 -2.80 -16.11 1.91
CA ILE A 84 -2.79 -17.53 1.52
C ILE A 84 -1.63 -18.32 2.13
N THR A 85 -0.54 -17.66 2.55
CA THR A 85 0.63 -18.32 3.11
C THR A 85 0.26 -19.19 4.31
N LYS A 86 -0.59 -18.69 5.21
CA LYS A 86 -1.04 -19.46 6.37
C LYS A 86 -1.73 -20.76 5.96
N THR A 87 -2.69 -20.67 5.03
CA THR A 87 -3.47 -21.83 4.56
C THR A 87 -2.56 -22.89 3.96
N ILE A 88 -1.67 -22.51 3.03
CA ILE A 88 -0.78 -23.46 2.36
C ILE A 88 0.19 -24.10 3.35
N THR A 89 0.75 -23.31 4.27
CA THR A 89 1.67 -23.80 5.29
C THR A 89 0.99 -24.81 6.21
N ASP A 90 -0.22 -24.49 6.71
CA ASP A 90 -0.99 -25.39 7.57
C ASP A 90 -1.31 -26.71 6.83
N GLU A 91 -1.71 -26.65 5.55
CA GLU A 91 -1.93 -27.84 4.72
C GLU A 91 -0.69 -28.74 4.59
N GLN A 92 0.51 -28.16 4.47
CA GLN A 92 1.75 -28.96 4.40
C GLN A 92 2.10 -29.58 5.75
N PHE A 93 1.90 -28.86 6.86
CA PHE A 93 2.13 -29.40 8.19
C PHE A 93 1.19 -30.56 8.50
N ASP A 94 -0.09 -30.45 8.13
CA ASP A 94 -1.07 -31.52 8.30
C ASP A 94 -0.74 -32.77 7.48
N LYS A 95 -0.20 -32.60 6.26
CA LYS A 95 0.28 -33.73 5.45
C LYS A 95 1.47 -34.40 6.11
N TRP A 96 2.46 -33.61 6.53
CA TRP A 96 3.67 -34.12 7.15
C TRP A 96 3.37 -34.90 8.43
N SER A 97 2.46 -34.44 9.29
CA SER A 97 2.13 -35.12 10.54
C SER A 97 1.40 -36.46 10.36
N LYS A 98 0.90 -36.77 9.15
CA LYS A 98 0.13 -37.98 8.82
C LYS A 98 0.91 -38.99 7.98
N MET A 99 2.17 -38.70 7.64
CA MET A 99 3.10 -39.63 6.99
C MET A 99 3.73 -40.58 8.01
#